data_AF-A0A1B3X494-F1
#
_entry.id   AF-A0A1B3X494-F1
#
_cell.length_a   1.000
_cell.length_b   1.000
_cell.length_c   1.000
_cell.angle_alpha   90.00
_cell.angle_beta   90.00
_cell.angle_gamma   90.00
#
_symmetry.space_group_name_H-M   'P 1'
#
loop_
_entity.id
_entity.type
_entity.pdbx_description
1 polymer ?
#
loop_
_entity_poly.entity_id
_entity_poly.type
_entity_poly.pdbx_seq_one_letter_code
_entity_poly.pdbx_strand_id
1 'polypeptide(L)'
;MHRARVKAVSGNRVLANGAWLTCIGNRSVREGEWIWTDGRCVYGHESEGDSSYVPTNVLSGIPLLQIKWKDQKNQMLHSYYAKGKIHPLGFSKEDIWMVNSSRYFAYVSGYGMLDAEMDERGNLYTLEAVNVLVFPLIGADQRDSILSVKCNGEVIAAYDLVPMFGPPAVSGPTDLYSCQTVGGRVDKTGKFKVMIWHSVSEHGGDGSHVSTDRYVFFDGSNLEPWMEKTKTTSRDSVTGESHTSESRWSAPDYSIRYPLHDGMYMRFPANLDYLTLGKKYISKIYSAKDELLMELETNPTARTSLCPLGQGKYLVSTGSPLYLWKDGQLTQLLRGCYNYRLRRMNHLGKWKKAGGF
;
A
#
# COMPACT_ATOMS: atom_id res chain seq x y z
N MET A 1 1.35 -36.30 5.50
CA MET A 1 0.10 -36.55 6.24
C MET A 1 -0.94 -37.10 5.27
N HIS A 2 -1.76 -38.03 5.72
CA HIS A 2 -2.82 -38.68 4.95
C HIS A 2 -4.05 -38.91 5.84
N ARG A 3 -5.18 -39.27 5.22
CA ARG A 3 -6.40 -39.65 5.92
C ARG A 3 -6.32 -41.11 6.37
N ALA A 4 -6.72 -41.38 7.60
CA ALA A 4 -6.87 -42.73 8.13
C ALA A 4 -8.22 -42.85 8.85
N ARG A 5 -8.81 -44.04 8.86
CA ARG A 5 -10.08 -44.29 9.53
C ARG A 5 -9.83 -44.86 10.92
N VAL A 6 -10.50 -44.29 11.92
CA VAL A 6 -10.36 -44.73 13.32
C VAL A 6 -11.09 -46.04 13.53
N LYS A 7 -10.38 -47.04 14.04
CA LYS A 7 -10.92 -48.37 14.37
C LYS A 7 -11.25 -48.55 15.84
N ALA A 8 -10.54 -47.87 16.73
CA ALA A 8 -10.77 -47.92 18.17
C ALA A 8 -10.24 -46.64 18.84
N VAL A 9 -10.83 -46.25 19.97
CA VAL A 9 -10.39 -45.10 20.78
C VAL A 9 -10.12 -45.56 22.22
N SER A 10 -9.00 -45.10 22.80
CA SER A 10 -8.64 -45.38 24.20
C SER A 10 -7.96 -44.17 24.81
N GLY A 11 -8.69 -43.42 25.64
CA GLY A 11 -8.19 -42.18 26.25
C GLY A 11 -7.81 -41.14 25.19
N ASN A 12 -6.55 -40.69 25.19
CA ASN A 12 -6.02 -39.74 24.20
C ASN A 12 -5.41 -40.42 22.96
N ARG A 13 -5.58 -41.73 22.79
CA ARG A 13 -5.01 -42.48 21.65
C ARG A 13 -6.11 -43.05 20.78
N VAL A 14 -5.81 -43.18 19.50
CA VAL A 14 -6.70 -43.80 18.51
C VAL A 14 -5.96 -44.82 17.68
N LEU A 15 -6.63 -45.93 17.36
CA LEU A 15 -6.10 -46.96 16.47
C LEU A 15 -6.49 -46.63 15.04
N ALA A 16 -5.51 -46.36 14.19
CA ALA A 16 -5.73 -46.14 12.76
C ALA A 16 -4.54 -46.67 11.95
N ASN A 17 -4.80 -47.23 10.77
CA ASN A 17 -3.79 -47.89 9.92
C ASN A 17 -2.94 -48.95 10.66
N GLY A 18 -3.53 -49.66 11.63
CA GLY A 18 -2.85 -50.71 12.40
C GLY A 18 -1.91 -50.21 13.50
N ALA A 19 -1.86 -48.91 13.77
CA ALA A 19 -1.02 -48.33 14.82
C ALA A 19 -1.82 -47.43 15.78
N TRP A 20 -1.41 -47.41 17.04
CA TRP A 20 -1.96 -46.50 18.06
C TRP A 20 -1.28 -45.14 17.99
N LEU A 21 -2.05 -44.12 17.59
CA LEU A 21 -1.62 -42.75 17.39
C LEU A 21 -2.04 -41.87 18.58
N THR A 22 -1.22 -40.88 18.94
CA THR A 22 -1.54 -39.94 20.03
C THR A 22 -2.27 -38.72 19.48
N CYS A 23 -3.41 -38.35 20.06
CA CYS A 23 -4.14 -37.13 19.75
C CYS A 23 -3.45 -35.90 20.33
N ILE A 24 -3.15 -34.91 19.49
CA ILE A 24 -2.53 -33.66 19.92
C ILE A 24 -3.60 -32.57 20.09
N GLY A 25 -3.66 -31.99 21.30
CA GLY A 25 -4.70 -31.08 21.75
C GLY A 25 -5.88 -31.82 22.37
N ASN A 26 -6.62 -31.19 23.28
CA ASN A 26 -7.81 -31.75 23.94
C ASN A 26 -8.95 -31.97 22.94
N ARG A 27 -8.85 -32.98 22.07
CA ARG A 27 -9.82 -33.26 21.00
C ARG A 27 -10.48 -34.61 21.23
N SER A 28 -11.79 -34.64 21.05
CA SER A 28 -12.60 -35.86 21.20
C SER A 28 -12.77 -36.51 19.83
N VAL A 29 -12.04 -37.59 19.57
CA VAL A 29 -12.15 -38.39 18.35
C VAL A 29 -13.00 -39.63 18.64
N ARG A 30 -13.84 -40.05 17.68
CA ARG A 30 -14.72 -41.22 17.80
C ARG A 30 -14.35 -42.33 16.82
N GLU A 31 -14.75 -43.55 17.15
CA GLU A 31 -14.64 -44.70 16.24
C GLU A 31 -15.42 -44.43 14.94
N GLY A 32 -14.84 -44.84 13.81
CA GLY A 32 -15.42 -44.63 12.49
C GLY A 32 -15.10 -43.30 11.82
N GLU A 33 -14.66 -42.28 12.57
CA GLU A 33 -14.27 -40.96 12.04
C GLU A 33 -13.01 -41.04 11.17
N TRP A 34 -12.92 -40.16 10.18
CA TRP A 34 -11.67 -39.92 9.47
C TRP A 34 -10.79 -38.93 10.24
N ILE A 35 -9.51 -39.26 10.34
CA ILE A 35 -8.48 -38.44 10.96
C ILE A 35 -7.39 -38.05 9.97
N TRP A 36 -6.68 -36.96 10.25
CA TRP A 36 -5.43 -36.61 9.57
C TRP A 36 -4.24 -36.97 10.46
N THR A 37 -3.34 -37.79 9.91
CA THR A 37 -2.17 -38.31 10.61
C THR A 37 -0.92 -38.31 9.73
N ASP A 38 0.25 -38.24 10.34
CA ASP A 38 1.55 -38.51 9.74
C ASP A 38 2.05 -39.95 10.00
N GLY A 39 1.22 -40.79 10.65
CA GLY A 39 1.57 -42.13 11.10
C GLY A 39 2.13 -42.20 12.52
N ARG A 40 2.28 -41.07 13.21
CA ARG A 40 2.71 -40.98 14.62
C ARG A 40 1.67 -40.32 15.51
N CYS A 41 1.10 -39.22 15.05
CA CYS A 41 0.16 -38.40 15.81
C CYS A 41 -1.13 -38.11 15.02
N VAL A 42 -2.18 -37.73 15.74
CA VAL A 42 -3.45 -37.25 15.17
C VAL A 42 -3.56 -35.75 15.31
N TYR A 43 -3.91 -35.12 14.19
CA TYR A 43 -3.84 -33.69 14.02
C TYR A 43 -5.20 -33.02 13.87
N GLY A 44 -6.23 -33.75 13.42
CA GLY A 44 -7.63 -33.29 13.26
C GLY A 44 -8.54 -34.45 12.83
N HIS A 45 -9.87 -34.24 12.85
CA HIS A 45 -10.87 -35.26 12.52
C HIS A 45 -12.12 -34.69 11.81
N GLU A 46 -12.87 -35.55 11.14
CA GLU A 46 -13.95 -35.21 10.18
C GLU A 46 -15.08 -34.35 10.77
N SER A 47 -15.42 -34.49 12.05
CA SER A 47 -16.45 -33.67 12.69
C SER A 47 -16.02 -32.21 12.95
N GLU A 48 -14.76 -31.84 12.66
CA GLU A 48 -14.29 -30.44 12.62
C GLU A 48 -14.57 -29.74 11.27
N GLY A 49 -15.16 -30.42 10.28
CA GLY A 49 -15.55 -29.86 8.98
C GLY A 49 -14.92 -30.58 7.79
N ASP A 50 -15.74 -30.83 6.76
CA ASP A 50 -15.49 -31.78 5.66
C ASP A 50 -14.51 -31.29 4.57
N SER A 51 -13.60 -30.38 4.89
CA SER A 51 -12.63 -29.85 3.92
C SER A 51 -11.26 -29.65 4.56
N SER A 52 -10.33 -30.56 4.26
CA SER A 52 -8.87 -30.47 4.47
C SER A 52 -8.38 -30.00 5.85
N TYR A 53 -7.60 -30.82 6.54
CA TYR A 53 -6.89 -30.39 7.75
C TYR A 53 -6.08 -29.09 7.55
N VAL A 54 -6.50 -28.03 8.23
CA VAL A 54 -5.73 -26.81 8.44
C VAL A 54 -5.07 -26.92 9.82
N PRO A 55 -3.74 -26.94 9.93
CA PRO A 55 -3.11 -27.04 11.23
C PRO A 55 -3.51 -25.88 12.14
N THR A 56 -4.14 -26.19 13.26
CA THR A 56 -4.48 -25.25 14.36
C THR A 56 -3.25 -24.54 14.94
N ASN A 57 -2.04 -25.02 14.62
CA ASN A 57 -0.76 -24.41 15.02
C ASN A 57 -0.14 -23.50 13.95
N VAL A 58 -0.77 -23.30 12.79
CA VAL A 58 -0.30 -22.25 11.91
C VAL A 58 -0.79 -20.91 12.45
N LEU A 59 0.09 -20.21 13.17
CA LEU A 59 -0.11 -18.81 13.53
C LEU A 59 -0.34 -18.02 12.24
N SER A 60 -1.61 -17.75 11.95
CA SER A 60 -2.04 -16.82 10.91
C SER A 60 -2.23 -15.45 11.53
N GLY A 61 -1.84 -14.42 10.80
CA GLY A 61 -1.89 -13.04 11.26
C GLY A 61 -1.48 -12.09 10.17
N ILE A 62 -1.56 -10.80 10.44
CA ILE A 62 -1.14 -9.76 9.50
C ILE A 62 0.18 -9.20 10.05
N PRO A 63 1.32 -9.39 9.37
CA PRO A 63 2.59 -8.83 9.79
C PRO A 63 2.56 -7.31 9.62
N LEU A 64 3.18 -6.60 10.55
CA LEU A 64 3.20 -5.14 10.59
C LEU A 64 4.63 -4.68 10.90
N LEU A 65 5.10 -3.71 10.12
CA LEU A 65 6.26 -2.91 10.49
C LEU A 65 5.78 -1.56 11.04
N GLN A 66 6.26 -1.21 12.22
CA GLN A 66 5.93 0.04 12.89
C GLN A 66 7.17 0.88 13.18
N ILE A 67 7.25 2.11 12.67
CA ILE A 67 8.29 3.05 13.12
C ILE A 67 8.00 3.53 14.54
N LYS A 68 9.03 3.52 15.38
CA LYS A 68 8.99 3.97 16.78
C LYS A 68 10.23 4.82 17.07
N TRP A 69 10.06 5.88 17.84
CA TRP A 69 11.19 6.62 18.39
C TRP A 69 11.78 5.84 19.57
N LYS A 70 13.06 5.48 19.49
CA LYS A 70 13.78 4.74 20.53
C LYS A 70 15.28 5.02 20.43
N ASP A 71 15.96 5.20 21.55
CA ASP A 71 17.41 5.46 21.62
C ASP A 71 17.83 6.68 20.75
N GLN A 72 17.04 7.76 20.81
CA GLN A 72 17.24 9.01 20.08
C GLN A 72 17.24 8.88 18.54
N LYS A 73 16.68 7.79 18.00
CA LYS A 73 16.49 7.60 16.57
C LYS A 73 15.18 6.88 16.27
N ASN A 74 14.79 6.89 14.99
CA ASN A 74 13.74 6.02 14.52
C ASN A 74 14.26 4.57 14.46
N GLN A 75 13.42 3.62 14.88
CA GLN A 75 13.67 2.18 14.77
C GLN A 75 12.39 1.46 14.35
N MET A 76 12.51 0.43 13.53
CA MET A 76 11.38 -0.36 13.03
C MET A 76 11.02 -1.49 14.00
N LEU A 77 9.87 -1.42 14.65
CA LEU A 77 9.29 -2.48 15.48
C LEU A 77 8.50 -3.47 14.61
N HIS A 78 8.92 -4.73 14.63
CA HIS A 78 8.14 -5.84 14.09
C HIS A 78 6.97 -6.16 15.02
N SER A 79 5.77 -6.19 14.48
CA SER A 79 4.54 -6.53 15.19
C SER A 79 3.64 -7.37 14.30
N TYR A 80 2.61 -8.00 14.85
CA TYR A 80 1.57 -8.62 14.03
C TYR A 80 0.19 -8.42 14.64
N TYR A 81 -0.81 -8.31 13.78
CA TYR A 81 -2.20 -8.31 14.20
C TYR A 81 -2.77 -9.73 14.12
N ALA A 82 -3.27 -10.22 15.26
CA ALA A 82 -3.97 -11.49 15.34
C ALA A 82 -4.95 -11.49 16.51
N LYS A 83 -6.08 -12.20 16.34
CA LYS A 83 -7.11 -12.35 17.39
C LYS A 83 -7.57 -11.00 17.99
N GLY A 84 -7.73 -9.98 17.14
CA GLY A 84 -8.23 -8.68 17.55
C GLY A 84 -7.20 -7.73 18.17
N LYS A 85 -5.93 -8.12 18.31
CA LYS A 85 -4.89 -7.35 19.02
C LYS A 85 -3.59 -7.29 18.22
N ILE A 86 -2.79 -6.25 18.49
CA ILE A 86 -1.41 -6.13 18.02
C ILE A 86 -0.49 -6.82 19.04
N HIS A 87 0.45 -7.60 18.52
CA HIS A 87 1.46 -8.32 19.30
C HIS A 87 2.84 -7.86 18.85
N PRO A 88 3.60 -7.13 19.69
CA PRO A 88 4.97 -6.74 19.36
C PRO A 88 5.92 -7.93 19.42
N LEU A 89 6.98 -7.90 18.61
CA LEU A 89 8.03 -8.93 18.59
C LEU A 89 9.38 -8.33 19.00
N GLY A 90 9.86 -7.33 18.25
CA GLY A 90 11.10 -6.62 18.57
C GLY A 90 11.56 -5.71 17.43
N PHE A 91 12.69 -5.05 17.65
CA PHE A 91 13.18 -4.00 16.76
C PHE A 91 14.11 -4.56 15.67
N SER A 92 13.95 -4.04 14.46
CA SER A 92 14.90 -4.18 13.35
C SER A 92 16.17 -3.40 13.65
N LYS A 93 17.27 -3.83 13.03
CA LYS A 93 18.53 -3.07 13.00
C LYS A 93 18.54 -2.01 11.90
N GLU A 94 17.69 -2.17 10.90
CA GLU A 94 17.66 -1.36 9.67
C GLU A 94 16.29 -0.68 9.50
N ASP A 95 16.30 0.48 8.86
CA ASP A 95 15.10 1.18 8.42
C ASP A 95 14.61 0.56 7.11
N ILE A 96 13.56 -0.25 7.23
CA ILE A 96 13.04 -1.08 6.15
C ILE A 96 11.53 -0.95 6.03
N TRP A 97 11.04 -1.19 4.82
CA TRP A 97 9.63 -1.31 4.50
C TRP A 97 9.33 -2.77 4.13
N MET A 98 8.06 -3.14 4.12
CA MET A 98 7.66 -4.52 3.82
C MET A 98 6.48 -4.59 2.86
N VAL A 99 6.54 -5.58 1.99
CA VAL A 99 5.42 -6.06 1.18
C VAL A 99 5.26 -7.55 1.40
N ASN A 100 4.01 -8.03 1.35
CA ASN A 100 3.72 -9.45 1.47
C ASN A 100 2.57 -9.90 0.56
N SER A 101 2.71 -11.11 0.03
CA SER A 101 1.61 -11.94 -0.46
C SER A 101 1.40 -13.08 0.53
N SER A 102 0.21 -13.65 0.66
CA SER A 102 -0.17 -14.61 1.73
C SER A 102 0.93 -15.61 2.20
N ARG A 103 1.81 -16.06 1.29
CA ARG A 103 2.93 -17.00 1.56
C ARG A 103 4.34 -16.38 1.51
N TYR A 104 4.50 -15.22 0.88
CA TYR A 104 5.79 -14.57 0.62
C TYR A 104 5.85 -13.18 1.23
N PHE A 105 7.05 -12.72 1.54
CA PHE A 105 7.29 -11.37 1.98
C PHE A 105 8.67 -10.93 1.51
N ALA A 106 8.85 -9.63 1.36
CA ALA A 106 10.12 -9.01 1.08
C ALA A 106 10.27 -7.75 1.93
N TYR A 107 11.50 -7.49 2.35
CA TYR A 107 11.90 -6.19 2.86
C TYR A 107 12.50 -5.38 1.73
N VAL A 108 12.18 -4.10 1.70
CA VAL A 108 12.52 -3.19 0.61
C VAL A 108 12.96 -1.85 1.18
N SER A 109 13.87 -1.16 0.49
CA SER A 109 14.21 0.23 0.81
C SER A 109 12.99 1.11 0.55
N GLY A 110 12.68 2.00 1.49
CA GLY A 110 11.60 2.96 1.30
C GLY A 110 11.99 4.21 0.51
N TYR A 111 13.29 4.44 0.33
CA TYR A 111 13.78 5.64 -0.34
C TYR A 111 13.61 5.50 -1.86
N GLY A 112 13.02 6.52 -2.50
CA GLY A 112 12.81 6.54 -3.95
C GLY A 112 11.73 5.59 -4.47
N MET A 113 10.94 4.93 -3.60
CA MET A 113 9.92 3.97 -4.02
C MET A 113 8.50 4.45 -3.69
N LEU A 114 7.63 4.50 -4.71
CA LEU A 114 6.23 4.86 -4.56
C LEU A 114 5.43 3.71 -3.97
N ASP A 115 5.63 2.49 -4.49
CA ASP A 115 4.84 1.33 -4.11
C ASP A 115 5.53 -0.01 -4.40
N ALA A 116 5.04 -1.07 -3.76
CA ALA A 116 5.46 -2.43 -4.02
C ALA A 116 4.30 -3.44 -3.90
N GLU A 117 4.36 -4.49 -4.71
CA GLU A 117 3.40 -5.60 -4.72
C GLU A 117 4.12 -6.94 -4.93
N MET A 118 3.52 -8.03 -4.46
CA MET A 118 4.02 -9.38 -4.72
C MET A 118 2.94 -10.24 -5.34
N ASP A 119 3.34 -11.06 -6.31
CA ASP A 119 2.46 -12.07 -6.87
C ASP A 119 2.42 -13.36 -6.00
N GLU A 120 1.64 -14.32 -6.47
CA GLU A 120 1.43 -15.61 -5.81
C GLU A 120 2.63 -16.56 -5.94
N ARG A 121 3.57 -16.27 -6.83
CA ARG A 121 4.83 -17.02 -7.01
C ARG A 121 5.97 -16.41 -6.20
N GLY A 122 5.77 -15.23 -5.65
CA GLY A 122 6.74 -14.49 -4.84
C GLY A 122 7.57 -13.50 -5.64
N ASN A 123 7.21 -13.21 -6.91
CA ASN A 123 7.85 -12.14 -7.65
C ASN A 123 7.48 -10.79 -7.04
N LEU A 124 8.48 -9.93 -6.86
CA LEU A 124 8.35 -8.61 -6.28
C LEU A 124 8.28 -7.56 -7.39
N TYR A 125 7.17 -6.84 -7.46
CA TYR A 125 6.99 -5.69 -8.34
C TYR A 125 7.19 -4.41 -7.55
N THR A 126 8.04 -3.50 -8.04
CA THR A 126 8.28 -2.19 -7.42
C THR A 126 8.03 -1.07 -8.42
N LEU A 127 7.60 0.07 -7.89
CA LEU A 127 7.34 1.30 -8.64
C LEU A 127 8.17 2.43 -8.04
N GLU A 128 9.08 2.98 -8.81
CA GLU A 128 10.02 4.01 -8.34
C GLU A 128 9.52 5.42 -8.63
N ALA A 129 9.88 6.36 -7.75
CA ALA A 129 9.50 7.76 -7.85
C ALA A 129 10.40 8.51 -8.83
N VAL A 130 9.86 9.61 -9.38
CA VAL A 130 10.58 10.60 -10.18
C VAL A 130 10.55 11.93 -9.46
N ASN A 131 11.68 12.62 -9.46
CA ASN A 131 11.76 14.04 -9.13
C ASN A 131 12.68 14.74 -10.13
N VAL A 132 12.12 15.64 -10.94
CA VAL A 132 12.85 16.45 -11.90
C VAL A 132 12.67 17.92 -11.56
N LEU A 133 13.77 18.66 -11.56
CA LEU A 133 13.84 20.10 -11.34
C LEU A 133 14.78 20.73 -12.38
N VAL A 134 14.27 21.61 -13.22
CA VAL A 134 15.02 22.22 -14.32
C VAL A 134 14.86 23.74 -14.30
N PHE A 135 15.98 24.45 -14.43
CA PHE A 135 16.06 25.89 -14.71
C PHE A 135 16.63 26.09 -16.14
N PRO A 136 15.77 26.19 -17.16
CA PRO A 136 16.21 26.00 -18.55
C PRO A 136 17.26 27.00 -19.05
N LEU A 137 17.16 28.29 -18.68
CA LEU A 137 18.11 29.31 -19.22
C LEU A 137 19.50 29.26 -18.60
N ILE A 138 19.61 28.82 -17.33
CA ILE A 138 20.91 28.69 -16.67
C ILE A 138 21.48 27.27 -16.82
N GLY A 139 20.77 26.37 -17.49
CA GLY A 139 21.19 24.99 -17.76
C GLY A 139 21.27 24.10 -16.51
N ALA A 140 20.65 24.48 -15.39
CA ALA A 140 20.61 23.63 -14.21
C ALA A 140 19.50 22.59 -14.38
N ASP A 141 19.88 21.31 -14.41
CA ASP A 141 18.99 20.18 -14.61
C ASP A 141 19.30 19.10 -13.56
N GLN A 142 18.42 18.96 -12.58
CA GLN A 142 18.48 17.90 -11.58
C GLN A 142 17.39 16.88 -11.87
N ARG A 143 17.79 15.65 -12.17
CA ARG A 143 16.87 14.53 -12.38
C ARG A 143 17.20 13.39 -11.41
N ASP A 144 16.33 13.21 -10.44
CA ASP A 144 16.36 12.07 -9.54
C ASP A 144 15.47 10.96 -10.14
N SER A 145 16.11 10.03 -10.83
CA SER A 145 15.51 8.82 -11.44
C SER A 145 14.59 9.04 -12.65
N ILE A 146 14.16 7.93 -13.25
CA ILE A 146 13.08 7.84 -14.25
C ILE A 146 11.96 6.97 -13.68
N LEU A 147 10.73 7.13 -14.18
CA LEU A 147 9.62 6.33 -13.69
C LEU A 147 9.86 4.90 -14.14
N SER A 148 10.12 3.99 -13.20
CA SER A 148 10.41 2.59 -13.53
C SER A 148 9.51 1.64 -12.78
N VAL A 149 9.08 0.60 -13.50
CA VAL A 149 8.48 -0.60 -12.91
C VAL A 149 9.51 -1.71 -13.00
N LYS A 150 9.77 -2.37 -11.87
CA LYS A 150 10.72 -3.49 -11.81
C LYS A 150 10.02 -4.76 -11.35
N CYS A 151 10.47 -5.90 -11.86
CA CYS A 151 10.14 -7.23 -11.35
C CYS A 151 11.42 -7.89 -10.84
N ASN A 152 11.48 -8.23 -9.56
CA ASN A 152 12.66 -8.79 -8.90
C ASN A 152 13.95 -7.97 -9.12
N GLY A 153 13.81 -6.64 -9.24
CA GLY A 153 14.91 -5.70 -9.49
C GLY A 153 15.22 -5.44 -10.97
N GLU A 154 14.70 -6.24 -11.89
CA GLU A 154 14.86 -6.02 -13.34
C GLU A 154 13.80 -5.04 -13.85
N VAL A 155 14.21 -4.02 -14.61
CA VAL A 155 13.30 -3.03 -15.21
C VAL A 155 12.46 -3.71 -16.30
N ILE A 156 11.14 -3.67 -16.13
CA ILE A 156 10.16 -4.20 -17.10
C ILE A 156 9.43 -3.10 -17.86
N ALA A 157 9.43 -1.87 -17.33
CA ALA A 157 8.94 -0.68 -18.00
C ALA A 157 9.64 0.56 -17.44
N ALA A 158 9.92 1.55 -18.31
CA ALA A 158 10.52 2.81 -17.92
C ALA A 158 9.98 3.96 -18.77
N TYR A 159 9.75 5.12 -18.15
CA TYR A 159 9.19 6.30 -18.79
C TYR A 159 9.93 7.56 -18.35
N ASP A 160 10.36 8.37 -19.32
CA ASP A 160 10.75 9.74 -19.08
C ASP A 160 9.47 10.60 -19.07
N LEU A 161 9.18 11.22 -17.92
CA LEU A 161 7.95 11.99 -17.73
C LEU A 161 8.05 13.41 -18.31
N VAL A 162 9.25 13.97 -18.45
CA VAL A 162 9.43 15.37 -18.87
C VAL A 162 8.87 15.62 -20.27
N PRO A 163 9.16 14.79 -21.30
CA PRO A 163 8.67 15.03 -22.65
C PRO A 163 7.14 14.96 -22.77
N MET A 164 6.46 14.32 -21.82
CA MET A 164 5.00 14.15 -21.85
C MET A 164 4.23 15.47 -21.72
N PHE A 165 4.84 16.48 -21.10
CA PHE A 165 4.21 17.79 -20.87
C PHE A 165 4.61 18.85 -21.90
N GLY A 166 5.49 18.48 -22.85
CA GLY A 166 6.07 19.40 -23.82
C GLY A 166 7.14 20.33 -23.21
N PRO A 167 7.82 21.13 -24.05
CA PRO A 167 8.77 22.11 -23.57
C PRO A 167 8.03 23.23 -22.81
N PRO A 168 8.52 23.65 -21.63
CA PRO A 168 7.95 24.81 -20.93
C PRO A 168 8.17 26.09 -21.75
N ALA A 169 7.28 27.06 -21.59
CA ALA A 169 7.59 28.43 -22.00
C ALA A 169 8.66 28.98 -21.06
N VAL A 170 9.68 29.62 -21.61
CA VAL A 170 10.83 30.11 -20.84
C VAL A 170 11.09 31.56 -21.24
N SER A 171 11.10 32.44 -20.26
CA SER A 171 11.28 33.89 -20.45
C SER A 171 12.37 34.50 -19.57
N GLY A 172 12.71 33.86 -18.45
CA GLY A 172 13.65 34.38 -17.45
C GLY A 172 14.57 33.32 -16.84
N PRO A 173 15.71 33.73 -16.26
CA PRO A 173 16.72 32.80 -15.74
C PRO A 173 16.30 32.06 -14.46
N THR A 174 15.27 32.56 -13.79
CA THR A 174 14.67 31.98 -12.59
C THR A 174 13.41 31.17 -12.89
N ASP A 175 13.05 31.01 -14.17
CA ASP A 175 11.91 30.17 -14.55
C ASP A 175 12.21 28.72 -14.22
N LEU A 176 11.23 28.08 -13.59
CA LEU A 176 11.40 26.75 -13.01
C LEU A 176 10.40 25.78 -13.61
N TYR A 177 10.91 24.60 -13.95
CA TYR A 177 10.14 23.45 -14.35
C TYR A 177 10.34 22.33 -13.34
N SER A 178 9.24 21.78 -12.82
CA SER A 178 9.26 20.63 -11.90
C SER A 178 8.32 19.54 -12.38
N CYS A 179 8.77 18.29 -12.33
CA CYS A 179 7.93 17.13 -12.62
C CYS A 179 8.24 16.03 -11.59
N GLN A 180 7.24 15.72 -10.75
CA GLN A 180 7.39 14.80 -9.64
C GLN A 180 6.25 13.79 -9.58
N THR A 181 6.55 12.54 -9.30
CA THR A 181 5.51 11.59 -8.88
C THR A 181 5.18 11.79 -7.41
N VAL A 182 3.91 12.08 -7.09
CA VAL A 182 3.45 12.36 -5.72
C VAL A 182 2.66 11.20 -5.11
N GLY A 183 2.30 10.20 -5.91
CA GLY A 183 1.68 8.97 -5.50
C GLY A 183 1.76 7.93 -6.61
N GLY A 184 1.71 6.65 -6.26
CA GLY A 184 1.68 5.60 -7.27
C GLY A 184 1.26 4.28 -6.68
N ARG A 185 0.76 3.39 -7.56
CA ARG A 185 0.39 2.02 -7.22
C ARG A 185 0.79 1.06 -8.31
N VAL A 186 1.26 -0.12 -7.92
CA VAL A 186 1.61 -1.24 -8.82
C VAL A 186 0.87 -2.51 -8.41
N ASP A 187 0.43 -3.30 -9.39
CA ASP A 187 -0.24 -4.57 -9.17
C ASP A 187 0.67 -5.79 -9.33
N LYS A 188 0.11 -6.98 -9.11
CA LYS A 188 0.84 -8.26 -9.15
C LYS A 188 1.28 -8.71 -10.55
N THR A 189 1.05 -7.87 -11.57
CA THR A 189 1.44 -8.09 -12.96
C THR A 189 2.33 -6.97 -13.50
N GLY A 190 2.68 -6.00 -12.67
CA GLY A 190 3.48 -4.83 -13.07
C GLY A 190 2.66 -3.72 -13.73
N LYS A 191 1.33 -3.82 -13.80
CA LYS A 191 0.51 -2.67 -14.21
C LYS A 191 0.52 -1.64 -13.09
N PHE A 192 0.50 -0.37 -13.45
CA PHE A 192 0.62 0.71 -12.49
C PHE A 192 -0.29 1.88 -12.82
N LYS A 193 -0.47 2.76 -11.85
CA LYS A 193 -0.99 4.11 -12.06
C LYS A 193 -0.27 5.06 -11.11
N VAL A 194 0.26 6.16 -11.62
CA VAL A 194 0.93 7.21 -10.83
C VAL A 194 0.17 8.52 -10.92
N MET A 195 0.25 9.30 -9.85
CA MET A 195 -0.14 10.70 -9.82
C MET A 195 1.13 11.54 -10.02
N ILE A 196 1.09 12.43 -10.99
CA ILE A 196 2.20 13.32 -11.33
C ILE A 196 1.79 14.74 -10.98
N TRP A 197 2.66 15.44 -10.25
CA TRP A 197 2.63 16.89 -10.08
C TRP A 197 3.63 17.50 -11.03
N HIS A 198 3.14 18.37 -11.91
CA HIS A 198 3.93 19.10 -12.88
C HIS A 198 3.75 20.59 -12.62
N SER A 199 4.82 21.31 -12.34
CA SER A 199 4.79 22.73 -12.00
C SER A 199 5.67 23.53 -12.96
N VAL A 200 5.13 24.63 -13.47
CA VAL A 200 5.87 25.62 -14.24
C VAL A 200 5.77 26.95 -13.52
N SER A 201 6.89 27.64 -13.40
CA SER A 201 6.97 28.96 -12.78
C SER A 201 7.67 29.92 -13.74
N GLU A 202 7.03 31.03 -14.05
CA GLU A 202 7.45 32.02 -15.05
C GLU A 202 7.50 33.42 -14.43
N HIS A 203 8.51 34.21 -14.79
CA HIS A 203 8.65 35.60 -14.39
C HIS A 203 8.38 36.53 -15.58
N GLY A 204 7.37 37.39 -15.45
CA GLY A 204 7.05 38.43 -16.40
C GLY A 204 8.05 39.59 -16.34
N GLY A 205 8.28 40.24 -17.48
CA GLY A 205 9.18 41.40 -17.59
C GLY A 205 8.70 42.65 -16.83
N ASP A 206 7.43 42.67 -16.41
CA ASP A 206 6.81 43.68 -15.56
C ASP A 206 6.97 43.40 -14.04
N GLY A 207 7.71 42.35 -13.68
CA GLY A 207 7.87 41.90 -12.30
C GLY A 207 6.72 41.02 -11.80
N SER A 208 5.78 40.64 -12.67
CA SER A 208 4.80 39.60 -12.36
C SER A 208 5.43 38.21 -12.29
N HIS A 209 4.80 37.32 -11.55
CA HIS A 209 5.20 35.93 -11.36
C HIS A 209 3.99 35.04 -11.51
N VAL A 210 4.06 34.06 -12.39
CA VAL A 210 2.98 33.10 -12.64
C VAL A 210 3.50 31.71 -12.30
N SER A 211 2.77 30.96 -11.48
CA SER A 211 3.00 29.52 -11.33
C SER A 211 1.76 28.74 -11.74
N THR A 212 1.97 27.65 -12.48
CA THR A 212 0.93 26.73 -12.91
C THR A 212 1.28 25.32 -12.44
N ASP A 213 0.43 24.79 -11.56
CA ASP A 213 0.51 23.42 -11.06
C ASP A 213 -0.54 22.56 -11.76
N ARG A 214 -0.09 21.51 -12.44
CA ARG A 214 -0.92 20.47 -13.06
C ARG A 214 -0.80 19.19 -12.29
N TYR A 215 -1.94 18.56 -12.02
CA TYR A 215 -1.99 17.20 -11.49
C TYR A 215 -2.64 16.28 -12.51
N VAL A 216 -1.93 15.22 -12.87
CA VAL A 216 -2.38 14.23 -13.86
C VAL A 216 -2.15 12.82 -13.36
N PHE A 217 -2.89 11.87 -13.90
CA PHE A 217 -2.64 10.44 -13.68
C PHE A 217 -2.07 9.80 -14.95
N PHE A 218 -1.11 8.91 -14.77
CA PHE A 218 -0.45 8.19 -15.86
C PHE A 218 -0.42 6.68 -15.55
N ASP A 219 -0.76 5.86 -16.53
CA ASP A 219 -0.80 4.39 -16.42
C ASP A 219 0.14 3.66 -17.38
N GLY A 220 1.05 4.38 -18.03
CA GLY A 220 1.95 3.86 -19.07
C GLY A 220 1.45 4.12 -20.49
N SER A 221 0.19 4.50 -20.68
CA SER A 221 -0.37 4.73 -22.01
C SER A 221 -1.20 6.01 -22.11
N ASN A 222 -1.95 6.35 -21.07
CA ASN A 222 -2.84 7.50 -21.06
C ASN A 222 -2.45 8.51 -19.96
N LEU A 223 -2.54 9.79 -20.31
CA LEU A 223 -2.45 10.91 -19.37
C LEU A 223 -3.86 11.42 -19.10
N GLU A 224 -4.40 11.09 -17.93
CA GLU A 224 -5.69 11.58 -17.45
C GLU A 224 -5.48 12.91 -16.71
N PRO A 225 -5.88 14.06 -17.28
CA PRO A 225 -5.82 15.33 -16.58
C PRO A 225 -6.82 15.34 -15.42
N TRP A 226 -6.36 15.72 -14.23
CA TRP A 226 -7.24 15.86 -13.08
C TRP A 226 -7.58 17.32 -12.84
N MET A 227 -6.56 18.17 -12.68
CA MET A 227 -6.74 19.58 -12.37
C MET A 227 -5.51 20.43 -12.75
N GLU A 228 -5.76 21.73 -12.85
CA GLU A 228 -4.74 22.76 -13.01
C GLU A 228 -5.02 23.90 -12.02
N LYS A 229 -3.97 24.43 -11.39
CA LYS A 229 -4.05 25.62 -10.54
C LYS A 229 -3.04 26.64 -11.04
N THR A 230 -3.50 27.84 -11.33
CA THR A 230 -2.63 28.95 -11.72
C THR A 230 -2.67 30.00 -10.63
N LYS A 231 -1.49 30.42 -10.17
CA LYS A 231 -1.30 31.52 -9.24
C LYS A 231 -0.54 32.62 -9.94
N THR A 232 -1.05 33.84 -9.89
CA THR A 232 -0.37 35.02 -10.40
C THR A 232 -0.11 35.95 -9.23
N THR A 233 1.13 36.43 -9.14
CA THR A 233 1.55 37.50 -8.25
C THR A 233 2.00 38.67 -9.12
N SER A 234 1.43 39.84 -8.92
CA SER A 234 1.79 41.07 -9.63
C SER A 234 2.20 42.13 -8.64
N ARG A 235 3.25 42.89 -8.95
CA ARG A 235 3.72 43.99 -8.11
C ARG A 235 3.31 45.32 -8.74
N ASP A 236 2.47 46.07 -8.04
CA ASP A 236 2.06 47.42 -8.41
C ASP A 236 2.80 48.42 -7.50
N SER A 237 3.49 49.39 -8.09
CA SER A 237 4.24 50.43 -7.38
C SER A 237 3.36 51.37 -6.53
N VAL A 238 2.05 51.39 -6.76
CA VAL A 238 1.07 52.24 -6.08
C VAL A 238 0.23 51.44 -5.07
N THR A 239 -0.15 50.19 -5.39
CA THR A 239 -1.07 49.39 -4.56
C THR A 239 -0.41 48.23 -3.80
N GLY A 240 0.87 47.92 -4.07
CA GLY A 240 1.62 46.84 -3.44
C GLY A 240 1.56 45.52 -4.24
N GLU A 241 1.90 44.40 -3.58
CA GLU A 241 1.77 43.07 -4.20
C GLU A 241 0.31 42.60 -4.20
N SER A 242 -0.16 42.17 -5.37
CA SER A 242 -1.47 41.56 -5.58
C SER A 242 -1.32 40.09 -5.95
N HIS A 243 -2.21 39.25 -5.43
CA HIS A 243 -2.21 37.81 -5.70
C HIS A 243 -3.58 37.39 -6.23
N THR A 244 -3.60 36.69 -7.36
CA THR A 244 -4.78 36.00 -7.88
C THR A 244 -4.49 34.51 -7.99
N SER A 245 -5.52 33.69 -7.79
CA SER A 245 -5.41 32.25 -7.98
C SER A 245 -6.66 31.72 -8.66
N GLU A 246 -6.47 30.96 -9.72
CA GLU A 246 -7.52 30.26 -10.45
C GLU A 246 -7.30 28.75 -10.32
N SER A 247 -8.38 27.97 -10.22
CA SER A 247 -8.31 26.50 -10.23
C SER A 247 -9.31 25.97 -11.24
N ARG A 248 -8.84 25.06 -12.09
CA ARG A 248 -9.58 24.43 -13.17
C ARG A 248 -9.61 22.92 -12.95
N TRP A 249 -10.80 22.36 -12.86
CA TRP A 249 -11.02 20.93 -12.67
C TRP A 249 -11.32 20.30 -14.03
N SER A 250 -10.51 19.35 -14.46
CA SER A 250 -10.68 18.68 -15.76
C SER A 250 -11.50 17.39 -15.63
N ALA A 251 -11.28 16.62 -14.56
CA ALA A 251 -12.00 15.38 -14.34
C ALA A 251 -13.32 15.62 -13.58
N PRO A 252 -14.44 14.99 -13.99
CA PRO A 252 -15.67 15.02 -13.20
C PRO A 252 -15.48 14.42 -11.80
N ASP A 253 -16.29 14.84 -10.84
CA ASP A 253 -16.28 14.32 -9.47
C ASP A 253 -16.38 12.78 -9.45
N TYR A 254 -15.47 12.13 -8.71
CA TYR A 254 -15.39 10.67 -8.55
C TYR A 254 -15.23 9.88 -9.86
N SER A 255 -14.80 10.51 -10.96
CA SER A 255 -14.60 9.83 -12.24
C SER A 255 -13.31 8.99 -12.28
N ILE A 256 -12.23 9.49 -11.68
CA ILE A 256 -10.92 8.83 -11.70
C ILE A 256 -10.96 7.58 -10.83
N ARG A 257 -10.69 6.43 -11.45
CA ARG A 257 -10.41 5.17 -10.75
C ARG A 257 -8.91 5.09 -10.46
N TYR A 258 -8.55 5.15 -9.19
CA TYR A 258 -7.17 4.96 -8.74
C TYR A 258 -7.03 3.60 -8.04
N PRO A 259 -6.13 2.72 -8.52
CA PRO A 259 -6.05 1.35 -8.03
C PRO A 259 -5.58 1.30 -6.58
N LEU A 260 -6.08 0.30 -5.86
CA LEU A 260 -5.50 -0.23 -4.64
C LEU A 260 -5.07 -1.68 -4.93
N HIS A 261 -4.75 -2.46 -3.90
CA HIS A 261 -4.38 -3.87 -4.08
C HIS A 261 -5.59 -4.79 -4.19
N ASP A 262 -5.37 -6.02 -4.65
CA ASP A 262 -6.39 -7.07 -4.81
C ASP A 262 -7.59 -6.65 -5.69
N GLY A 263 -7.34 -5.77 -6.67
CA GLY A 263 -8.37 -5.25 -7.59
C GLY A 263 -9.30 -4.21 -6.98
N MET A 264 -9.13 -3.86 -5.70
CA MET A 264 -9.84 -2.72 -5.11
C MET A 264 -9.38 -1.42 -5.77
N TYR A 265 -10.20 -0.39 -5.70
CA TYR A 265 -9.84 0.93 -6.18
C TYR A 265 -10.53 1.99 -5.32
N MET A 266 -10.03 3.22 -5.38
CA MET A 266 -10.69 4.38 -4.82
C MET A 266 -11.07 5.39 -5.91
N ARG A 267 -12.15 6.10 -5.64
CA ARG A 267 -12.61 7.27 -6.37
C ARG A 267 -12.71 8.43 -5.40
N PHE A 268 -12.53 9.63 -5.90
CA PHE A 268 -12.42 10.80 -5.05
C PHE A 268 -12.98 12.06 -5.70
N PRO A 269 -13.35 13.08 -4.90
CA PRO A 269 -13.80 14.36 -5.42
C PRO A 269 -12.79 14.95 -6.39
N ALA A 270 -13.27 15.70 -7.39
CA ALA A 270 -12.41 16.44 -8.28
C ALA A 270 -11.61 17.50 -7.51
N ASN A 271 -12.22 18.12 -6.50
CA ASN A 271 -11.61 19.20 -5.70
C ASN A 271 -10.46 18.74 -4.78
N LEU A 272 -9.30 19.40 -4.90
CA LEU A 272 -8.02 19.22 -4.19
C LEU A 272 -7.84 20.10 -2.95
N ASP A 273 -8.89 20.78 -2.47
CA ASP A 273 -8.84 21.62 -1.26
C ASP A 273 -8.18 20.93 -0.05
N TYR A 274 -8.10 19.59 -0.04
CA TYR A 274 -7.39 18.81 0.96
C TYR A 274 -5.86 18.90 0.92
N LEU A 275 -5.21 18.89 -0.26
CA LEU A 275 -3.74 18.96 -0.31
C LEU A 275 -3.22 20.35 0.08
N THR A 276 -4.08 21.38 0.01
CA THR A 276 -3.65 22.78 0.17
C THR A 276 -4.31 23.54 1.33
N LEU A 277 -5.49 23.12 1.81
CA LEU A 277 -6.30 23.91 2.77
C LEU A 277 -6.85 23.10 3.96
N GLY A 278 -6.45 21.83 4.15
CA GLY A 278 -6.83 21.05 5.33
C GLY A 278 -8.33 20.72 5.46
N LYS A 279 -9.13 20.91 4.40
CA LYS A 279 -10.54 20.45 4.36
C LYS A 279 -10.59 18.93 4.25
N LYS A 280 -11.65 18.30 4.76
CA LYS A 280 -11.85 16.84 4.71
C LYS A 280 -12.19 16.37 3.29
N TYR A 281 -11.38 15.45 2.74
CA TYR A 281 -11.55 14.86 1.42
C TYR A 281 -11.90 13.40 1.58
N ILE A 282 -13.11 13.05 1.15
CA ILE A 282 -13.69 11.74 1.37
C ILE A 282 -13.58 10.94 0.08
N SER A 283 -12.68 9.97 0.07
CA SER A 283 -12.60 8.98 -1.00
C SER A 283 -13.60 7.85 -0.77
N LYS A 284 -14.19 7.36 -1.85
CA LYS A 284 -15.03 6.17 -1.89
C LYS A 284 -14.19 4.97 -2.33
N ILE A 285 -14.12 3.94 -1.51
CA ILE A 285 -13.32 2.74 -1.77
C ILE A 285 -14.25 1.61 -2.20
N TYR A 286 -13.90 0.98 -3.32
CA TYR A 286 -14.69 -0.07 -3.94
C TYR A 286 -13.92 -1.39 -3.98
N SER A 287 -14.66 -2.49 -3.94
CA SER A 287 -14.14 -3.83 -4.19
C SER A 287 -13.80 -4.03 -5.67
N ALA A 288 -13.12 -5.13 -5.99
CA ALA A 288 -12.89 -5.55 -7.37
C ALA A 288 -14.19 -5.88 -8.15
N LYS A 289 -15.33 -5.98 -7.46
CA LYS A 289 -16.66 -6.24 -8.03
C LYS A 289 -17.53 -4.96 -8.08
N ASP A 290 -16.93 -3.79 -7.95
CA ASP A 290 -17.60 -2.49 -7.95
C ASP A 290 -18.57 -2.25 -6.78
N GLU A 291 -18.44 -3.01 -5.69
CA GLU A 291 -19.21 -2.80 -4.47
C GLU A 291 -18.55 -1.72 -3.60
N LEU A 292 -19.30 -0.73 -3.13
CA LEU A 292 -18.81 0.27 -2.19
C LEU A 292 -18.47 -0.40 -0.84
N LEU A 293 -17.21 -0.33 -0.43
CA LEU A 293 -16.74 -0.91 0.83
C LEU A 293 -16.78 0.10 1.98
N MET A 294 -16.32 1.32 1.73
CA MET A 294 -16.28 2.39 2.75
C MET A 294 -16.03 3.77 2.12
N GLU A 295 -16.36 4.80 2.90
CA GLU A 295 -15.97 6.18 2.65
C GLU A 295 -14.90 6.57 3.67
N LEU A 296 -13.81 7.17 3.21
CA LEU A 296 -12.60 7.36 4.01
C LEU A 296 -11.95 8.71 3.71
N GLU A 297 -11.52 9.40 4.77
CA GLU A 297 -10.69 10.62 4.64
C GLU A 297 -9.27 10.24 4.19
N THR A 298 -9.06 10.06 2.88
CA THR A 298 -7.79 9.62 2.29
C THR A 298 -7.68 10.06 0.84
N ASN A 299 -6.48 10.00 0.26
CA ASN A 299 -6.21 10.45 -1.11
C ASN A 299 -5.14 9.57 -1.80
N PRO A 300 -4.88 9.77 -3.11
CA PRO A 300 -3.91 8.98 -3.88
C PRO A 300 -2.47 8.96 -3.34
N THR A 301 -2.01 10.00 -2.65
CA THR A 301 -0.65 10.09 -2.08
C THR A 301 -0.52 9.32 -0.76
N ALA A 302 -1.65 9.02 -0.10
CA ALA A 302 -1.67 8.37 1.21
C ALA A 302 -1.37 6.86 1.17
N ARG A 303 -1.11 6.24 0.01
CA ARG A 303 -0.79 4.80 -0.12
C ARG A 303 -1.75 3.88 0.67
N THR A 304 -3.04 4.13 0.50
CA THR A 304 -4.10 3.47 1.27
C THR A 304 -4.09 1.95 1.07
N SER A 305 -4.18 1.19 2.16
CA SER A 305 -4.16 -0.27 2.14
C SER A 305 -5.22 -0.83 3.08
N LEU A 306 -6.02 -1.78 2.60
CA LEU A 306 -7.07 -2.47 3.36
C LEU A 306 -6.79 -3.97 3.49
N CYS A 307 -7.01 -4.55 4.67
CA CYS A 307 -7.05 -5.99 4.84
C CYS A 307 -8.39 -6.41 5.45
N PRO A 308 -9.21 -7.23 4.77
CA PRO A 308 -10.43 -7.75 5.37
C PRO A 308 -10.09 -8.65 6.56
N LEU A 309 -10.80 -8.44 7.66
CA LEU A 309 -10.74 -9.26 8.87
C LEU A 309 -11.90 -10.26 8.96
N GLY A 310 -12.90 -10.12 8.09
CA GLY A 310 -14.18 -10.84 8.12
C GLY A 310 -15.27 -10.04 8.84
N GLN A 311 -16.53 -10.44 8.65
CA GLN A 311 -17.71 -9.79 9.27
C GLN A 311 -17.77 -8.26 9.05
N GLY A 312 -17.42 -7.80 7.84
CA GLY A 312 -17.41 -6.36 7.54
C GLY A 312 -16.40 -5.56 8.36
N LYS A 313 -15.29 -6.16 8.81
CA LYS A 313 -14.20 -5.44 9.48
C LYS A 313 -12.98 -5.38 8.58
N TYR A 314 -12.24 -4.27 8.66
CA TYR A 314 -10.99 -4.09 7.92
C TYR A 314 -9.90 -3.52 8.83
N LEU A 315 -8.65 -3.95 8.61
CA LEU A 315 -7.53 -3.08 8.93
C LEU A 315 -7.35 -2.11 7.77
N VAL A 316 -7.12 -0.84 8.09
CA VAL A 316 -6.99 0.22 7.10
C VAL A 316 -5.75 1.04 7.42
N SER A 317 -4.81 1.12 6.49
CA SER A 317 -3.72 2.09 6.52
C SER A 317 -4.07 3.26 5.59
N THR A 318 -3.89 4.48 6.07
CA THR A 318 -3.98 5.71 5.27
C THR A 318 -2.64 6.44 5.32
N GLY A 319 -1.58 5.71 4.95
CA GLY A 319 -0.21 6.20 4.95
C GLY A 319 0.52 5.70 6.18
N SER A 320 0.73 6.57 7.15
CA SER A 320 1.41 6.22 8.40
C SER A 320 0.46 5.60 9.46
N PRO A 321 -0.76 6.10 9.69
CA PRO A 321 -1.59 5.50 10.73
C PRO A 321 -2.30 4.22 10.26
N LEU A 322 -2.43 3.25 11.17
CA LEU A 322 -3.22 2.03 10.98
C LEU A 322 -4.46 2.08 11.87
N TYR A 323 -5.60 1.78 11.28
CA TYR A 323 -6.92 1.79 11.91
C TYR A 323 -7.58 0.42 11.85
N LEU A 324 -8.48 0.17 12.80
CA LEU A 324 -9.54 -0.80 12.68
C LEU A 324 -10.78 -0.07 12.18
N TRP A 325 -11.28 -0.47 11.01
CA TRP A 325 -12.60 -0.10 10.53
C TRP A 325 -13.63 -1.14 10.95
N LYS A 326 -14.67 -0.68 11.65
CA LYS A 326 -15.78 -1.51 12.11
C LYS A 326 -17.01 -0.63 12.27
N ASP A 327 -18.16 -1.08 11.76
CA ASP A 327 -19.46 -0.43 11.92
C ASP A 327 -19.44 1.08 11.53
N GLY A 328 -18.74 1.41 10.44
CA GLY A 328 -18.58 2.79 9.95
C GLY A 328 -17.59 3.67 10.73
N GLN A 329 -16.93 3.13 11.76
CA GLN A 329 -15.99 3.87 12.60
C GLN A 329 -14.55 3.42 12.39
N LEU A 330 -13.63 4.39 12.40
CA LEU A 330 -12.18 4.17 12.39
C LEU A 330 -11.61 4.33 13.79
N THR A 331 -11.07 3.27 14.36
CA THR A 331 -10.33 3.31 15.61
C THR A 331 -8.84 3.18 15.32
N GLN A 332 -8.04 4.20 15.63
CA GLN A 332 -6.60 4.16 15.40
C GLN A 332 -5.97 3.07 16.30
N LEU A 333 -5.24 2.12 15.71
CA LEU A 333 -4.55 1.06 16.43
C LEU A 333 -3.07 1.38 16.67
N LEU A 334 -2.40 1.92 15.65
CA LEU A 334 -1.01 2.36 15.76
C LEU A 334 -0.72 3.52 14.80
N ARG A 335 0.37 4.24 15.06
CA ARG A 335 0.97 5.20 14.12
C ARG A 335 2.27 4.63 13.57
N GLY A 336 2.60 4.97 12.34
CA GLY A 336 3.86 4.59 11.73
C GLY A 336 3.88 3.21 11.07
N CYS A 337 2.83 2.78 10.38
CA CYS A 337 2.77 1.54 9.62
C CYS A 337 3.54 1.67 8.30
N TYR A 338 4.58 0.84 8.10
CA TYR A 338 5.50 0.90 6.96
C TYR A 338 5.31 -0.33 6.04
N ASN A 339 4.06 -0.78 5.94
CA ASN A 339 3.63 -1.84 5.03
C ASN A 339 3.14 -1.22 3.71
N TYR A 340 3.64 -1.70 2.57
CA TYR A 340 3.02 -1.41 1.28
C TYR A 340 1.69 -2.15 1.10
N ARG A 341 1.56 -3.33 1.71
CA ARG A 341 0.36 -4.16 1.68
C ARG A 341 0.00 -4.65 3.08
N LEU A 342 -1.29 -4.59 3.40
CA LEU A 342 -1.86 -5.28 4.54
C LEU A 342 -2.49 -6.58 4.05
N ARG A 343 -1.83 -7.71 4.27
CA ARG A 343 -2.40 -9.03 3.97
C ARG A 343 -2.15 -10.02 5.08
N ARG A 344 -3.12 -10.91 5.30
CA ARG A 344 -2.95 -12.06 6.18
C ARG A 344 -1.89 -13.00 5.62
N MET A 345 -0.90 -13.32 6.43
CA MET A 345 0.04 -14.38 6.16
C MET A 345 -0.49 -15.70 6.72
N ASN A 346 -0.43 -16.74 5.91
CA ASN A 346 -0.82 -18.09 6.33
C ASN A 346 0.19 -18.65 7.32
N HIS A 347 1.50 -18.43 7.10
CA HIS A 347 2.59 -18.96 7.94
C HIS A 347 3.42 -17.84 8.57
N LEU A 348 2.86 -17.13 9.56
CA LEU A 348 3.53 -16.00 10.20
C LEU A 348 4.87 -16.40 10.84
N GLY A 349 5.03 -17.66 11.25
CA GLY A 349 6.27 -18.17 11.82
C GLY A 349 7.50 -18.04 10.90
N LYS A 350 7.34 -18.10 9.57
CA LYS A 350 8.45 -17.88 8.63
C LYS A 350 8.95 -16.44 8.71
N TRP A 351 8.02 -15.48 8.78
CA TRP A 351 8.33 -14.06 8.91
C TRP A 351 8.95 -13.74 10.28
N LYS A 352 8.40 -14.28 11.37
CA LYS A 352 8.97 -14.11 12.72
C LYS A 352 10.44 -14.53 12.79
N LYS A 353 10.75 -15.72 12.30
CA LYS A 353 12.12 -16.25 12.23
C LYS A 353 13.06 -15.36 11.42
N ALA A 354 12.59 -14.84 10.28
CA ALA A 354 13.39 -13.95 9.44
C ALA A 354 13.66 -12.59 10.11
N GLY A 355 12.75 -12.11 10.95
CA GLY A 355 12.98 -10.95 11.82
C GLY A 355 13.89 -11.23 13.01
N GLY A 356 14.26 -12.49 13.26
CA GLY A 356 15.11 -12.90 14.39
C GLY A 356 14.35 -13.18 15.69
N PHE A 357 13.05 -13.51 15.63
CA PHE A 357 12.17 -13.71 16.78
C PHE A 357 11.56 -15.12 16.88
#